data_AF-A0A6N8TI69-F1
#
_entry.id   AF-A0A6N8TI69-F1
#
_cell.length_a   1.000
_cell.length_b   1.000
_cell.length_c   1.000
_cell.angle_alpha   90.00
_cell.angle_beta   90.00
_cell.angle_gamma   90.00
#
_symmetry.space_group_name_H-M   'P 1'
#
loop_
_entity.id
_entity.type
_entity.pdbx_description
1 polymer ?
#
loop_
_entity_poly.entity_id
_entity_poly.type
_entity_poly.pdbx_seq_one_letter_code
_entity_poly.pdbx_strand_id
1 'polypeptide(L)' 'MAAHRQRLREAGRIYVNTDLPADLVDCLDKIKAERGLASRAQVFELALKAFVENEMRA' A
#
# COMPACT_ATOMS: atom_id res chain seq x y z
N MET A 1 -2.80 -14.76 11.06
CA MET A 1 -1.81 -13.67 10.91
C MET A 1 -0.38 -14.16 10.65
N ALA A 2 0.19 -15.06 11.47
CA ALA A 2 1.57 -15.54 11.28
C ALA A 2 1.80 -16.25 9.93
N ALA A 3 0.96 -17.23 9.57
CA ALA A 3 1.06 -17.94 8.29
C ALA A 3 0.87 -17.04 7.06
N HIS A 4 0.00 -16.02 7.14
CA HIS A 4 -0.20 -15.07 6.04
C HIS A 4 1.04 -14.19 5.84
N ARG A 5 1.64 -13.68 6.94
CA ARG A 5 2.88 -12.89 6.87
C ARG A 5 4.06 -13.71 6.36
N GLN A 6 4.15 -14.98 6.75
CA GLN A 6 5.21 -15.87 6.26
C GLN A 6 5.13 -16.04 4.74
N ARG A 7 3.94 -16.34 4.19
CA ARG A 7 3.76 -16.44 2.73
C ARG A 7 4.10 -15.14 2.00
N LEU A 8 3.77 -13.99 2.57
CA LEU A 8 4.13 -12.70 1.98
C LEU A 8 5.64 -12.47 1.97
N ARG A 9 6.35 -12.86 3.03
CA ARG A 9 7.82 -12.79 3.10
C ARG A 9 8.50 -13.74 2.12
N GLU A 10 7.99 -14.96 1.99
CA GLU A 10 8.45 -15.94 1.00
C GLU A 10 8.25 -15.40 -0.43
N ALA A 11 7.21 -14.59 -0.66
CA ALA A 11 6.97 -13.86 -1.91
C ALA A 11 7.82 -12.58 -2.05
N GLY A 12 8.87 -12.40 -1.23
CA GLY A 12 9.76 -11.24 -1.28
C GLY A 12 9.17 -9.93 -0.78
N ARG A 13 8.00 -9.95 -0.11
CA ARG A 13 7.36 -8.74 0.40
C ARG A 13 7.90 -8.37 1.78
N ILE A 14 8.21 -7.09 1.97
CA ILE A 14 8.66 -6.52 3.24
C ILE A 14 7.47 -5.88 3.95
N TYR A 15 7.35 -6.11 5.26
CA TYR A 15 6.34 -5.45 6.08
C TYR A 15 6.84 -4.07 6.50
N VAL A 16 6.07 -3.05 6.13
CA VAL A 16 6.32 -1.66 6.49
C VAL A 16 5.13 -1.18 7.32
N ASN A 17 5.42 -0.50 8.42
CA ASN A 17 4.42 0.16 9.26
C ASN A 17 4.89 1.59 9.56
N THR A 18 3.98 2.55 9.43
CA THR A 18 4.22 3.97 9.72
C THR A 18 2.90 4.60 10.11
N ASP A 19 2.96 5.59 10.99
CA ASP A 19 1.81 6.44 11.28
C ASP A 19 1.56 7.37 10.11
N LEU A 20 0.28 7.60 9.79
CA LEU A 20 -0.18 8.48 8.73
C LEU A 20 -1.30 9.40 9.25
N PRO A 21 -1.42 10.62 8.71
CA PRO A 21 -2.56 11.48 8.99
C PRO A 21 -3.90 10.79 8.72
N ALA A 22 -4.88 11.01 9.61
CA ALA A 22 -6.19 10.35 9.53
C ALA A 22 -6.95 10.69 8.24
N ASP A 23 -6.90 11.95 7.83
CA ASP A 23 -7.49 12.46 6.59
C ASP A 23 -6.89 11.78 5.34
N LEU A 24 -5.58 11.52 5.37
CA LEU A 24 -4.91 10.76 4.31
C LEU A 24 -5.41 9.31 4.28
N VAL A 25 -5.54 8.66 5.44
CA VAL A 25 -6.08 7.30 5.52
C VAL A 25 -7.53 7.23 5.02
N ASP A 26 -8.35 8.24 5.33
CA ASP A 26 -9.72 8.34 4.85
C ASP A 26 -9.79 8.47 3.31
N CYS A 27 -8.91 9.28 2.72
CA CYS A 27 -8.79 9.39 1.28
C CYS A 27 -8.41 8.05 0.64
N LEU A 28 -7.45 7.33 1.23
CA LEU A 28 -7.03 6.02 0.75
C LEU A 28 -8.15 4.98 0.83
N ASP A 29 -9.00 5.05 1.86
CA ASP A 29 -10.17 4.18 1.98
C ASP A 29 -11.24 4.45 0.93
N LYS A 30 -11.48 5.71 0.58
CA LYS A 30 -12.37 6.07 -0.53
C LYS A 30 -11.86 5.49 -1.85
N ILE A 31 -10.57 5.69 -2.15
CA ILE A 31 -9.94 5.13 -3.36
C ILE A 31 -10.04 3.60 -3.38
N LYS A 32 -9.78 2.94 -2.25
CA LYS A 32 -9.92 1.49 -2.11
C LYS A 32 -11.33 1.03 -2.46
N ALA A 33 -12.35 1.72 -1.92
CA ALA A 33 -13.76 1.38 -2.14
C ALA A 33 -14.18 1.62 -3.60
N GLU A 34 -13.85 2.78 -4.17
CA GLU A 34 -14.17 3.14 -5.56
C GLU A 34 -13.55 2.18 -6.58
N ARG A 35 -12.34 1.70 -6.30
CA ARG A 35 -11.61 0.78 -7.19
C ARG A 35 -11.85 -0.70 -6.89
N GLY A 36 -12.70 -1.03 -5.91
CA GLY A 36 -12.99 -2.42 -5.53
C GLY A 36 -11.76 -3.20 -5.06
N LEU A 37 -10.79 -2.53 -4.42
CA LEU A 37 -9.54 -3.14 -3.99
C LEU A 37 -9.73 -3.93 -2.68
N ALA A 38 -9.05 -5.07 -2.58
CA ALA A 38 -9.14 -5.97 -1.44
C ALA A 38 -8.45 -5.41 -0.17
N SER A 39 -7.51 -4.47 -0.31
CA SER A 39 -6.80 -3.89 0.85
C SER A 39 -6.20 -2.51 0.58
N ARG A 40 -5.99 -1.74 1.66
CA ARG A 40 -5.25 -0.47 1.60
C ARG A 40 -3.82 -0.66 1.07
N ALA A 41 -3.21 -1.83 1.32
CA ALA A 41 -1.88 -2.17 0.81
C ALA A 41 -1.77 -2.07 -0.72
N GLN A 42 -2.84 -2.39 -1.46
CA GLN A 42 -2.86 -2.23 -2.91
C GLN A 42 -2.87 -0.75 -3.32
N VAL A 43 -3.58 0.11 -2.57
CA VAL A 43 -3.58 1.56 -2.82
C VAL A 43 -2.19 2.14 -2.54
N PHE A 44 -1.56 1.75 -1.43
CA PHE A 44 -0.21 2.17 -1.09
C PHE A 44 0.81 1.76 -2.16
N GLU A 45 0.74 0.52 -2.65
CA GLU A 45 1.67 0.02 -3.67
C GLU A 45 1.54 0.81 -4.99
N LEU A 46 0.32 1.15 -5.41
CA LEU A 46 0.09 1.96 -6.60
C LEU A 46 0.62 3.39 -6.42
N ALA A 47 0.35 4.02 -5.28
CA ALA A 47 0.79 5.38 -4.98
C ALA A 47 2.32 5.47 -4.90
N LEU A 48 2.97 4.52 -4.20
CA LEU A 48 4.43 4.49 -4.06
C LEU A 48 5.12 4.21 -5.40
N LYS A 49 4.60 3.31 -6.23
CA LYS A 49 5.15 3.06 -7.57
C LYS A 49 5.11 4.33 -8.43
N ALA A 50 3.97 5.02 -8.45
CA ALA A 50 3.83 6.27 -9.21
C ALA A 50 4.78 7.36 -8.68
N PHE A 51 4.93 7.49 -7.36
CA PHE A 51 5.85 8.43 -6.74
C PHE A 51 7.31 8.12 -7.11
N VAL A 52 7.76 6.88 -6.91
CA VAL A 52 9.14 6.46 -7.24
C VAL A 52 9.42 6.60 -8.74
N GLU A 53 8.48 6.23 -9.60
CA GLU A 53 8.64 6.38 -11.05
C GLU A 53 8.82 7.86 -11.44
N ASN A 54 8.06 8.76 -10.81
CA ASN A 54 8.20 10.20 -11.04
C ASN A 54 9.55 10.73 -10.57
N GLU A 55 9.99 10.36 -9.36
CA GLU A 55 11.29 10.78 -8.80
C GLU A 55 12.49 10.21 -9.57
N MET A 56 12.38 8.99 -10.12
CA MET A 56 13.47 8.37 -10.90
C MET A 56 13.54 8.88 -12.34
N ARG A 57 12.49 9.53 -12.84
CA ARG A 57 12.46 10.12 -14.18
C ARG A 57 12.94 11.58 -14.19
N ALA A 58 12.84 12.26 -13.04
CA ALA A 58 13.36 13.60 -12.82
C ALA A 58 14.90 13.62 -12.74
#